data_AF-A0A4D9CPM5-F1
#
_entry.id   AF-A0A4D9CPM5-F1
#
_cell.length_a   1.000
_cell.length_b   1.000
_cell.length_c   1.000
_cell.angle_alpha   90.00
_cell.angle_beta   90.00
_cell.angle_gamma   90.00
#
_symmetry.space_group_name_H-M   'P 1'
#
loop_
_entity.id
_entity.type
_entity.pdbx_description
1 polymer ?
#
loop_
_entity_poly.entity_id
_entity_poly.type
_entity_poly.pdbx_seq_one_letter_code
_entity_poly.pdbx_strand_id
1 'polypeptide(L)'
;MCVASKLPSSSAPGSRQAAFGALLARKQRTLAEELDDLRLDESTMSAEEKKRLQGLRASYKLEDVLDFDGTNAEPLPSAPASPAQADPDYDPLDDAEDLAVAETAWSGQAGLDVRRVGENNWKDVGARPLLALGDVLMFLLFASVGRSIHTGGLSLDVQVVQTAAPFILAWLGLAPLLGAYTPEASRSTGDAVKTVLKAWALAVPGGLVGRGLLKGEVPPVPFMAVTMVTTLVLLAAWRVAVVAVAGGEVEGGEGNKRSGLFDVFKMVTTLIGRW
;
A
#
# COMPACT_ATOMS: atom_id res chain seq x y z
N MET A 1 -18.39 48.32 67.86
CA MET A 1 -19.62 49.01 67.41
C MET A 1 -19.77 48.81 65.92
N CYS A 2 -21.00 48.51 65.47
CA CYS A 2 -21.58 48.34 64.13
C CYS A 2 -20.78 48.88 62.92
N VAL A 3 -20.86 48.31 61.72
CA VAL A 3 -22.07 48.20 60.89
C VAL A 3 -21.98 47.02 59.91
N ALA A 4 -23.05 46.22 59.87
CA ALA A 4 -23.35 45.26 58.82
C ALA A 4 -24.08 45.97 57.67
N SER A 5 -23.58 45.84 56.44
CA SER A 5 -24.35 46.10 55.22
C SER A 5 -24.62 44.79 54.51
N LYS A 6 -25.91 44.57 54.26
CA LYS A 6 -26.52 43.35 53.76
C LYS A 6 -26.47 43.36 52.22
N LEU A 7 -25.88 42.35 51.60
CA LEU A 7 -26.06 42.05 50.18
C LEU A 7 -27.01 40.84 50.05
N PRO A 8 -27.99 40.89 49.14
CA PRO A 8 -29.01 39.86 49.02
C PRO A 8 -28.45 38.59 48.40
N SER A 9 -28.69 37.46 49.07
CA SER A 9 -28.68 36.14 48.46
C SER A 9 -29.93 35.98 47.59
N SER A 10 -29.76 35.60 46.32
CA SER A 10 -30.83 34.93 45.57
C SER A 10 -30.24 34.03 44.49
N SER A 11 -30.30 32.75 44.79
CA SER A 11 -30.19 31.60 43.91
C SER A 11 -31.18 31.64 42.74
N ALA A 12 -30.75 31.22 41.55
CA ALA A 12 -31.62 30.54 40.60
C ALA A 12 -30.79 29.61 39.68
N PRO A 13 -30.60 28.33 40.02
CA PRO A 13 -29.91 27.36 39.17
C PRO A 13 -30.70 26.95 37.90
N GLY A 14 -31.95 27.42 37.74
CA GLY A 14 -32.81 27.06 36.60
C GLY A 14 -32.69 27.92 35.33
N SER A 15 -32.02 29.08 35.38
CA SER A 15 -32.05 30.05 34.27
C SER A 15 -31.21 29.63 33.06
N ARG A 16 -30.09 28.93 33.27
CA ARG A 16 -29.20 28.48 32.19
C ARG A 16 -29.74 27.25 31.46
N GLN A 17 -30.36 26.31 32.19
CA GLN A 17 -31.02 25.15 31.57
C GLN A 17 -32.27 25.55 30.78
N ALA A 18 -33.09 26.47 31.32
CA ALA A 18 -34.25 27.01 30.59
C ALA A 18 -33.83 27.76 29.31
N ALA A 19 -32.75 28.55 29.36
CA ALA A 19 -32.23 29.27 28.20
C ALA A 19 -31.70 28.33 27.10
N PHE A 20 -31.00 27.24 27.48
CA PHE A 20 -30.52 26.25 26.52
C PHE A 20 -31.68 25.46 25.88
N GLY A 21 -32.68 25.06 26.68
CA GLY A 21 -33.90 24.42 26.17
C GLY A 21 -34.68 25.31 25.19
N ALA A 22 -34.81 26.60 25.49
CA ALA A 22 -35.46 27.56 24.59
C ALA A 22 -34.69 27.76 23.28
N LEU A 23 -33.35 27.73 23.33
CA LEU A 23 -32.49 27.87 22.15
C LEU A 23 -32.56 26.62 21.24
N LEU A 24 -32.57 25.42 21.83
CA LEU A 24 -32.78 24.18 21.08
C LEU A 24 -34.17 24.11 20.44
N ALA A 25 -35.22 24.48 21.18
CA ALA A 25 -36.58 24.53 20.65
C ALA A 25 -36.71 25.52 19.48
N ARG A 26 -36.04 26.69 19.57
CA ARG A 26 -35.99 27.65 18.46
C ARG A 26 -35.28 27.08 17.25
N LYS A 27 -34.13 26.41 17.45
CA LYS A 27 -33.35 25.82 16.37
C LYS A 27 -34.11 24.68 15.68
N GLN A 28 -34.83 23.86 16.45
CA GLN A 28 -35.69 22.80 15.90
C GLN A 28 -36.86 23.37 15.08
N ARG A 29 -37.48 24.47 15.52
CA ARG A 29 -38.55 25.12 14.74
C ARG A 29 -38.03 25.72 13.44
N THR A 30 -36.89 26.42 13.47
CA THR A 30 -36.30 26.96 12.24
C THR A 30 -35.91 25.86 11.26
N LEU A 31 -35.43 24.71 11.76
CA LEU A 31 -35.13 23.56 10.91
C LEU A 31 -36.40 22.94 10.33
N ALA A 32 -37.50 22.89 11.09
CA ALA A 32 -38.78 22.41 10.59
C ALA A 32 -39.34 23.33 9.49
N GLU A 33 -39.22 24.66 9.66
CA GLU A 33 -39.60 25.65 8.64
C GLU A 33 -38.71 25.55 7.38
N GLU A 34 -37.38 25.40 7.52
CA GLU A 34 -36.49 25.17 6.38
C GLU A 34 -36.79 23.85 5.65
N LEU A 35 -37.21 22.80 6.39
CA LEU A 35 -37.58 21.51 5.80
C LEU A 35 -38.90 21.59 5.03
N ASP A 36 -39.86 22.39 5.51
CA ASP A 36 -41.13 22.65 4.82
C ASP A 36 -40.91 23.52 3.57
N ASP A 37 -40.01 24.50 3.60
CA ASP A 37 -39.63 25.29 2.42
C ASP A 37 -38.91 24.45 1.35
N LEU A 38 -38.20 23.40 1.77
CA LEU A 38 -37.55 22.43 0.87
C LEU A 38 -38.47 21.29 0.45
N ARG A 39 -39.69 21.22 0.99
CA ARG A 39 -40.69 20.24 0.58
C ARG A 39 -41.22 20.62 -0.81
N LEU A 40 -40.85 19.83 -1.80
CA LEU A 40 -41.28 20.01 -3.18
C LEU A 40 -42.82 19.96 -3.27
N ASP A 41 -43.46 21.10 -3.50
CA ASP A 41 -44.90 21.19 -3.73
C ASP A 41 -45.22 20.80 -5.18
N GLU A 42 -45.61 19.53 -5.34
CA GLU A 42 -45.99 18.91 -6.61
C GLU A 42 -47.12 19.67 -7.33
N SER A 43 -47.92 20.48 -6.62
CA SER A 43 -48.99 21.27 -7.24
C SER A 43 -48.48 22.40 -8.14
N THR A 44 -47.26 22.91 -7.90
CA THR A 44 -46.67 24.05 -8.63
C THR A 44 -45.85 23.65 -9.86
N MET A 45 -45.62 22.35 -10.09
CA MET A 45 -44.74 21.83 -11.13
C MET A 45 -45.42 21.74 -12.51
N SER A 46 -44.66 21.94 -13.59
CA SER A 46 -45.17 21.79 -14.96
C SER A 46 -45.48 20.32 -15.29
N ALA A 47 -46.38 20.08 -16.25
CA ALA A 47 -46.80 18.72 -16.62
C ALA A 47 -45.64 17.84 -17.10
N GLU A 48 -44.59 18.44 -17.67
CA GLU A 48 -43.39 17.73 -18.10
C GLU A 48 -42.50 17.32 -16.91
N GLU A 49 -42.36 18.19 -15.91
CA GLU A 49 -41.58 17.90 -14.70
C GLU A 49 -42.27 16.83 -13.84
N LYS A 50 -43.60 16.83 -13.77
CA LYS A 50 -44.38 15.75 -13.13
C LYS A 50 -44.09 14.40 -13.79
N LYS A 51 -44.06 14.37 -15.13
CA LYS A 51 -43.76 13.15 -15.89
C LYS A 51 -42.31 12.68 -15.66
N ARG A 52 -41.36 13.60 -15.51
CA ARG A 52 -39.96 13.28 -15.16
C ARG A 52 -39.82 12.75 -13.73
N LEU A 53 -40.52 13.34 -12.75
CA LEU A 53 -40.57 12.83 -11.39
C LEU A 53 -41.20 11.44 -11.32
N GLN A 54 -42.27 11.22 -12.08
CA GLN A 54 -42.93 9.91 -12.14
C GLN A 54 -42.01 8.86 -12.78
N GLY A 55 -41.23 9.24 -13.80
CA GLY A 55 -40.20 8.38 -14.39
C GLY A 55 -39.05 8.06 -13.42
N LEU A 56 -38.60 9.03 -12.64
CA LEU A 56 -37.59 8.86 -11.60
C LEU A 56 -38.09 7.97 -10.44
N ARG A 57 -39.35 8.13 -10.00
CA ARG A 57 -40.00 7.29 -8.99
C ARG A 57 -40.25 5.85 -9.47
N ALA A 58 -40.37 5.64 -10.78
CA ALA A 58 -40.48 4.31 -11.36
C ALA A 58 -39.11 3.64 -11.57
N SER A 59 -38.06 4.43 -11.91
CA SER A 59 -36.72 3.90 -12.16
C SER A 59 -35.94 3.61 -10.88
N TYR A 60 -36.09 4.46 -9.88
CA TYR A 60 -35.65 4.19 -8.53
C TYR A 60 -36.90 3.73 -7.81
N LYS A 61 -36.93 2.50 -7.31
CA LYS A 61 -38.01 1.91 -6.52
C LYS A 61 -38.14 2.66 -5.18
N LEU A 62 -38.42 3.96 -5.25
CA LEU A 62 -38.30 4.98 -4.22
C LEU A 62 -39.54 4.97 -3.30
N GLU A 63 -40.22 3.84 -3.26
CA GLU A 63 -41.25 3.54 -2.27
C GLU A 63 -40.59 2.78 -1.10
N ASP A 64 -39.57 1.93 -1.36
CA ASP A 64 -38.78 1.27 -0.31
C ASP A 64 -37.83 2.22 0.45
N VAL A 65 -37.47 3.37 -0.14
CA VAL A 65 -36.52 4.33 0.45
C VAL A 65 -37.22 5.53 1.12
N LEU A 66 -38.48 5.80 0.75
CA LEU A 66 -39.25 6.92 1.31
C LEU A 66 -40.38 6.49 2.26
N ASP A 67 -40.59 5.19 2.47
CA ASP A 67 -41.42 4.68 3.56
C ASP A 67 -40.62 4.63 4.88
N PHE A 68 -39.95 5.74 5.22
CA PHE A 68 -39.55 6.02 6.60
C PHE A 68 -40.77 6.58 7.35
N ASP A 69 -41.88 5.84 7.34
CA ASP A 69 -42.82 5.92 8.44
C ASP A 69 -42.20 5.11 9.56
N GLY A 70 -41.87 5.77 10.68
CA GLY A 70 -41.15 5.18 11.82
C GLY A 70 -41.90 4.06 12.55
N THR A 71 -42.83 3.38 11.88
CA THR A 71 -43.74 2.36 12.39
C THR A 71 -43.29 0.94 12.05
N ASN A 72 -42.37 0.74 11.09
CA ASN A 72 -41.85 -0.58 10.70
C ASN A 72 -40.32 -0.68 10.70
N ALA A 73 -39.62 0.07 11.56
CA ALA A 73 -38.24 -0.29 11.88
C ALA A 73 -38.24 -1.66 12.56
N GLU A 74 -37.60 -2.67 11.97
CA GLU A 74 -37.22 -3.85 12.74
C GLU A 74 -36.52 -3.38 14.02
N PRO A 75 -36.82 -3.99 15.19
CA PRO A 75 -36.12 -3.66 16.41
C PRO A 75 -34.62 -3.84 16.14
N LEU A 76 -33.84 -2.77 16.31
CA LEU A 76 -32.39 -2.89 16.38
C LEU A 76 -32.08 -4.07 17.31
N PRO A 77 -31.12 -4.95 16.96
CA PRO A 77 -30.69 -6.01 17.86
C PRO A 77 -30.44 -5.34 19.21
N SER A 78 -31.19 -5.78 20.21
CA SER A 78 -31.20 -5.18 21.54
C SER A 78 -29.76 -4.91 21.94
N ALA A 79 -29.42 -3.63 22.13
CA ALA A 79 -28.16 -3.27 22.76
C ALA A 79 -27.96 -4.18 23.98
N PRO A 80 -26.75 -4.74 24.19
CA PRO A 80 -26.50 -5.54 25.36
C PRO A 80 -26.98 -4.76 26.60
N ALA A 81 -27.62 -5.49 27.50
CA ALA A 81 -28.34 -4.94 28.63
C ALA A 81 -27.56 -3.81 29.32
N SER A 82 -28.31 -2.77 29.72
CA SER A 82 -27.85 -1.65 30.55
C SER A 82 -26.92 -2.13 31.69
N PRO A 83 -25.90 -1.33 32.06
CA PRO A 83 -24.66 -1.77 32.73
C PRO A 83 -24.86 -1.98 34.23
N ALA A 84 -25.63 -3.00 34.61
CA ALA A 84 -25.81 -3.40 35.99
C ALA A 84 -24.85 -4.52 36.43
N GLN A 85 -23.98 -5.00 35.53
CA GLN A 85 -22.91 -5.96 35.84
C GLN A 85 -21.57 -5.56 35.22
N ALA A 86 -21.35 -4.24 35.03
CA ALA A 86 -20.05 -3.74 34.61
C ALA A 86 -19.01 -4.07 35.67
N ASP A 87 -17.99 -4.82 35.25
CA ASP A 87 -16.72 -4.96 35.97
C ASP A 87 -16.24 -3.56 36.37
N PRO A 88 -15.89 -3.30 37.65
CA PRO A 88 -15.37 -2.00 38.06
C PRO A 88 -14.07 -1.57 37.35
N ASP A 89 -13.38 -2.50 36.67
CA ASP A 89 -12.21 -2.21 35.82
C ASP A 89 -12.56 -2.03 34.32
N TYR A 90 -13.84 -1.92 33.95
CA TYR A 90 -14.23 -1.63 32.58
C TYR A 90 -13.90 -0.17 32.20
N ASP A 91 -12.79 0.03 31.49
CA ASP A 91 -12.42 1.29 30.83
C ASP A 91 -12.94 1.29 29.39
N PRO A 92 -13.96 2.11 29.04
CA PRO A 92 -14.52 2.18 27.68
C PRO A 92 -13.53 2.68 26.61
N LEU A 93 -12.32 3.08 27.02
CA LEU A 93 -11.27 3.56 26.12
C LEU A 93 -10.26 2.46 25.74
N ASP A 94 -10.31 1.28 26.36
CA ASP A 94 -9.34 0.19 26.13
C ASP A 94 -9.78 -0.74 24.97
N ASP A 95 -11.10 -0.88 24.73
CA ASP A 95 -11.69 -1.69 23.64
C ASP A 95 -11.84 -0.94 22.30
N ALA A 96 -11.25 0.25 22.16
CA ALA A 96 -11.28 1.01 20.92
C ALA A 96 -10.28 0.50 19.85
N GLU A 97 -9.53 -0.58 20.13
CA GLU A 97 -8.71 -1.27 19.12
C GLU A 97 -9.41 -2.53 18.58
N ASP A 98 -9.52 -2.55 17.25
CA ASP A 98 -9.71 -3.71 16.38
C ASP A 98 -11.11 -4.36 16.26
N LEU A 99 -12.10 -3.54 15.86
CA LEU A 99 -13.11 -4.07 14.94
C LEU A 99 -12.49 -4.23 13.55
N ALA A 100 -12.27 -5.48 13.15
CA ALA A 100 -11.70 -5.85 11.87
C ALA A 100 -12.41 -5.13 10.70
N VAL A 101 -11.60 -4.43 9.89
CA VAL A 101 -11.94 -3.72 8.65
C VAL A 101 -12.57 -4.65 7.57
N ALA A 102 -12.84 -5.92 7.88
CA ALA A 102 -13.30 -6.92 6.93
C ALA A 102 -14.79 -6.83 6.56
N GLU A 103 -15.63 -6.14 7.35
CA GLU A 103 -17.08 -6.14 7.11
C GLU A 103 -17.71 -4.77 6.84
N THR A 104 -16.92 -3.69 6.72
CA THR A 104 -17.45 -2.44 6.19
C THR A 104 -17.43 -2.49 4.67
N ALA A 105 -18.60 -2.73 4.07
CA ALA A 105 -18.87 -2.53 2.64
C ALA A 105 -18.90 -1.03 2.28
N TRP A 106 -17.83 -0.32 2.64
CA TRP A 106 -17.65 1.11 2.41
C TRP A 106 -17.00 1.31 1.03
N SER A 107 -17.80 1.65 0.02
CA SER A 107 -17.38 1.75 -1.38
C SER A 107 -16.79 3.12 -1.76
N GLY A 108 -16.18 3.85 -0.82
CA GLY A 108 -15.82 5.25 -1.06
C GLY A 108 -14.69 5.79 -0.20
N GLN A 109 -13.46 5.32 -0.40
CA GLN A 109 -12.24 6.14 -0.51
C GLN A 109 -10.98 5.27 -0.47
N ALA A 110 -10.10 5.52 -1.43
CA ALA A 110 -8.81 4.89 -1.71
C ALA A 110 -8.90 3.38 -1.95
N GLY A 111 -8.55 2.94 -3.16
CA GLY A 111 -8.04 1.59 -3.32
C GLY A 111 -6.89 1.44 -2.33
N LEU A 112 -7.16 0.77 -1.21
CA LEU A 112 -6.12 0.18 -0.38
C LEU A 112 -5.37 -0.70 -1.36
N ASP A 113 -4.21 -0.22 -1.83
CA ASP A 113 -3.22 -1.09 -2.43
C ASP A 113 -3.03 -2.18 -1.40
N VAL A 114 -3.63 -3.36 -1.66
CA VAL A 114 -3.40 -4.55 -0.86
C VAL A 114 -1.92 -4.79 -1.04
N ARG A 115 -1.12 -4.26 -0.11
CA ARG A 115 0.32 -4.35 -0.14
C ARG A 115 0.61 -5.82 0.04
N ARG A 116 0.79 -6.52 -1.08
CA ARG A 116 1.14 -7.94 -1.07
C ARG A 116 2.41 -8.03 -0.24
N VAL A 117 2.31 -8.56 0.98
CA VAL A 117 3.49 -8.88 1.77
C VAL A 117 4.17 -10.03 1.01
N GLY A 118 5.44 -9.88 0.67
CA GLY A 118 6.16 -10.95 -0.01
C GLY A 118 6.23 -12.18 0.90
N GLU A 119 5.83 -13.34 0.41
CA GLU A 119 5.73 -14.57 1.20
C GLU A 119 7.06 -15.34 1.27
N ASN A 120 8.16 -14.77 0.73
CA ASN A 120 9.45 -15.43 0.53
C ASN A 120 9.28 -16.77 -0.21
N ASN A 121 8.50 -16.75 -1.30
CA ASN A 121 8.09 -17.95 -2.01
C ASN A 121 8.46 -17.86 -3.50
N TRP A 122 8.52 -18.99 -4.20
CA TRP A 122 8.76 -19.04 -5.64
C TRP A 122 7.70 -18.29 -6.46
N LYS A 123 6.49 -18.08 -5.92
CA LYS A 123 5.46 -17.26 -6.55
C LYS A 123 5.89 -15.79 -6.74
N ASP A 124 6.74 -15.28 -5.85
CA ASP A 124 7.23 -13.90 -5.91
C ASP A 124 8.11 -13.63 -7.14
N VAL A 125 8.77 -14.68 -7.66
CA VAL A 125 9.54 -14.62 -8.91
C VAL A 125 8.64 -14.26 -10.08
N GLY A 126 7.46 -14.88 -10.16
CA GLY A 126 6.47 -14.63 -11.21
C GLY A 126 5.84 -13.24 -11.12
N ALA A 127 5.76 -12.66 -9.92
CA ALA A 127 5.27 -11.29 -9.73
C ALA A 127 6.30 -10.24 -10.19
N ARG A 128 7.58 -10.60 -10.31
CA ARG A 128 8.68 -9.67 -10.61
C ARG A 128 9.63 -10.21 -11.69
N PRO A 129 9.12 -10.44 -12.91
CA PRO A 129 9.91 -11.08 -13.97
C PRO A 129 11.13 -10.24 -14.38
N LEU A 130 11.05 -8.91 -14.31
CA LEU A 130 12.17 -8.02 -14.64
C LEU A 130 13.38 -8.26 -13.72
N LEU A 131 13.16 -8.39 -12.41
CA LEU A 131 14.23 -8.66 -11.45
C LEU A 131 14.88 -10.02 -11.74
N ALA A 132 14.05 -11.05 -11.91
CA ALA A 132 14.53 -12.41 -12.14
C ALA A 132 15.30 -12.54 -13.46
N LEU A 133 14.77 -11.99 -14.56
CA LEU A 133 15.44 -12.00 -15.85
C LEU A 133 16.77 -11.25 -15.81
N GLY A 134 16.80 -10.10 -15.15
CA GLY A 134 18.03 -9.34 -15.03
C GLY A 134 19.09 -10.01 -14.17
N ASP A 135 18.73 -10.69 -13.09
CA ASP A 135 19.69 -11.50 -12.33
C ASP A 135 20.30 -12.62 -13.20
N VAL A 136 19.46 -13.31 -13.99
CA VAL A 136 19.92 -14.34 -14.94
C VAL A 136 20.88 -13.73 -15.96
N LEU A 137 20.56 -12.54 -16.50
CA LEU A 137 21.45 -11.82 -17.41
C LEU A 137 22.76 -11.42 -16.75
N MET A 138 22.78 -11.07 -15.47
CA MET A 138 24.02 -10.75 -14.75
C MET A 138 24.94 -11.98 -14.61
N PHE A 139 24.38 -13.17 -14.38
CA PHE A 139 25.19 -14.40 -14.37
C PHE A 139 25.71 -14.77 -15.77
N LEU A 140 24.90 -14.58 -16.80
CA LEU A 140 25.34 -14.77 -18.19
C LEU A 140 26.43 -13.78 -18.58
N LEU A 141 26.30 -12.52 -18.15
CA LEU A 141 27.30 -11.48 -18.35
C LEU A 141 28.61 -11.84 -17.64
N PHE A 142 28.55 -12.26 -16.37
CA PHE A 142 29.71 -12.75 -15.65
C PHE A 142 30.43 -13.88 -16.40
N ALA A 143 29.69 -14.90 -16.85
CA ALA A 143 30.26 -16.02 -17.57
C ALA A 143 30.82 -15.62 -18.95
N SER A 144 30.15 -14.72 -19.67
CA SER A 144 30.59 -14.24 -20.98
C SER A 144 31.86 -13.39 -20.87
N VAL A 145 31.90 -12.44 -19.93
CA VAL A 145 33.07 -11.57 -19.70
C VAL A 145 34.26 -12.38 -19.17
N GLY A 146 34.01 -13.27 -18.20
CA GLY A 146 35.05 -14.14 -17.66
C GLY A 146 35.71 -14.97 -18.77
N ARG A 147 34.93 -15.41 -19.76
CA ARG A 147 35.47 -16.11 -20.92
C ARG A 147 36.15 -15.20 -21.93
N SER A 148 35.60 -14.03 -22.23
CA SER A 148 36.19 -13.12 -23.21
C SER A 148 37.61 -12.70 -22.82
N ILE A 149 37.90 -12.64 -21.52
CA ILE A 149 39.25 -12.38 -21.00
C ILE A 149 40.24 -13.48 -21.42
N HIS A 150 39.79 -14.73 -21.53
CA HIS A 150 40.63 -15.86 -21.93
C HIS A 150 40.64 -16.13 -23.44
N THR A 151 39.54 -15.85 -24.14
CA THR A 151 39.37 -16.17 -25.58
C THR A 151 39.44 -14.97 -26.51
N GLY A 152 39.56 -13.74 -25.97
CA GLY A 152 39.72 -12.50 -26.75
C GLY A 152 38.47 -11.96 -27.43
N GLY A 153 37.27 -12.52 -27.17
CA GLY A 153 36.02 -12.10 -27.80
C GLY A 153 34.78 -12.36 -26.95
N LEU A 154 33.82 -11.43 -26.98
CA LEU A 154 32.53 -11.56 -26.30
C LEU A 154 31.59 -12.44 -27.13
N SER A 155 31.11 -13.54 -26.55
CA SER A 155 30.15 -14.44 -27.19
C SER A 155 29.15 -14.99 -26.18
N LEU A 156 27.94 -15.29 -26.65
CA LEU A 156 26.90 -15.98 -25.89
C LEU A 156 26.67 -17.36 -26.52
N ASP A 157 27.62 -18.26 -26.30
CA ASP A 157 27.53 -19.64 -26.79
C ASP A 157 26.99 -20.60 -25.71
N VAL A 158 26.80 -21.86 -26.10
CA VAL A 158 26.31 -22.92 -25.20
C VAL A 158 27.20 -23.08 -23.96
N GLN A 159 28.51 -22.90 -24.11
CA GLN A 159 29.48 -23.05 -23.03
C GLN A 159 29.37 -21.92 -21.99
N VAL A 160 29.01 -20.69 -22.40
CA VAL A 160 28.67 -19.60 -21.46
C VAL A 160 27.45 -19.98 -20.63
N VAL A 161 26.41 -20.52 -21.27
CA VAL A 161 25.20 -20.98 -20.56
C VAL A 161 25.53 -22.11 -19.60
N GLN A 162 26.32 -23.11 -20.02
CA GLN A 162 26.77 -24.20 -19.15
C GLN A 162 27.60 -23.71 -17.95
N THR A 163 28.37 -22.64 -18.13
CA THR A 163 29.18 -22.04 -17.07
C THR A 163 28.31 -21.29 -16.06
N ALA A 164 27.29 -20.57 -16.53
CA ALA A 164 26.37 -19.80 -15.70
C ALA A 164 25.27 -20.66 -15.04
N ALA A 165 24.90 -21.78 -15.66
CA ALA A 165 23.80 -22.65 -15.24
C ALA A 165 23.80 -23.02 -13.75
N PRO A 166 24.90 -23.52 -13.13
CA PRO A 166 24.87 -23.88 -11.72
C PRO A 166 24.59 -22.67 -10.80
N PHE A 167 25.05 -21.47 -11.18
CA PHE A 167 24.78 -20.25 -10.43
C PHE A 167 23.35 -19.76 -10.60
N ILE A 168 22.82 -19.81 -11.83
CA ILE A 168 21.42 -19.47 -12.10
C ILE A 168 20.47 -20.39 -11.34
N LEU A 169 20.73 -21.71 -11.37
CA LEU A 169 19.92 -22.69 -10.67
C LEU A 169 19.96 -22.49 -9.16
N ALA A 170 21.14 -22.27 -8.58
CA ALA A 170 21.27 -21.99 -7.16
C ALA A 170 20.60 -20.67 -6.76
N TRP A 171 20.73 -19.62 -7.59
CA TRP A 171 20.10 -18.33 -7.36
C TRP A 171 18.58 -18.41 -7.41
N LEU A 172 18.00 -18.94 -8.48
CA LEU A 172 16.55 -19.05 -8.61
C LEU A 172 15.95 -20.07 -7.63
N GLY A 173 16.73 -21.04 -7.17
CA GLY A 173 16.31 -21.98 -6.12
C GLY A 173 16.24 -21.33 -4.74
N LEU A 174 17.26 -20.56 -4.36
CA LEU A 174 17.43 -20.06 -2.98
C LEU A 174 16.98 -18.60 -2.81
N ALA A 175 17.29 -17.70 -3.75
CA ALA A 175 17.01 -16.28 -3.61
C ALA A 175 15.52 -15.94 -3.35
N PRO A 176 14.52 -16.63 -3.95
CA PRO A 176 13.11 -16.41 -3.62
C PRO A 176 12.77 -16.76 -2.17
N LEU A 177 13.35 -17.86 -1.66
CA LEU A 177 13.16 -18.30 -0.27
C LEU A 177 13.79 -17.35 0.75
N LEU A 178 14.82 -16.62 0.33
CA LEU A 178 15.46 -15.57 1.13
C LEU A 178 14.83 -14.18 0.93
N GLY A 179 13.75 -14.10 0.15
CA GLY A 179 12.99 -12.88 -0.03
C GLY A 179 13.58 -11.87 -1.01
N ALA A 180 14.50 -12.28 -1.89
CA ALA A 180 15.09 -11.39 -2.90
C ALA A 180 14.08 -10.89 -3.97
N TYR A 181 12.87 -11.45 -3.99
CA TYR A 181 11.79 -11.04 -4.90
C TYR A 181 10.56 -10.48 -4.16
N THR A 182 10.67 -10.24 -2.85
CA THR A 182 9.61 -9.57 -2.08
C THR A 182 9.49 -8.10 -2.46
N PRO A 183 8.34 -7.44 -2.19
CA PRO A 183 8.18 -6.02 -2.40
C PRO A 183 9.21 -5.11 -1.78
N GLU A 184 9.68 -5.51 -0.60
CA GLU A 184 10.71 -4.84 0.18
C GLU A 184 12.06 -4.81 -0.56
N ALA A 185 12.36 -5.83 -1.37
CA ALA A 185 13.62 -5.95 -2.12
C ALA A 185 13.84 -4.89 -3.22
N SER A 186 12.85 -4.04 -3.49
CA SER A 186 12.96 -2.94 -4.45
C SER A 186 12.44 -1.61 -3.91
N ARG A 187 12.27 -1.48 -2.60
CA ARG A 187 11.71 -0.27 -1.97
C ARG A 187 12.70 0.88 -1.97
N SER A 188 13.95 0.60 -1.62
CA SER A 188 15.06 1.54 -1.56
C SER A 188 16.32 0.87 -2.09
N THR A 189 17.33 1.67 -2.44
CA THR A 189 18.63 1.14 -2.85
C THR A 189 19.27 0.32 -1.73
N GLY A 190 19.15 0.77 -0.47
CA GLY A 190 19.68 0.07 0.70
C GLY A 190 19.01 -1.30 0.91
N ASP A 191 17.69 -1.37 0.81
CA ASP A 191 16.94 -2.63 0.97
C ASP A 191 17.23 -3.61 -0.17
N ALA A 192 17.38 -3.12 -1.40
CA ALA A 192 17.76 -3.93 -2.54
C ALA A 192 19.14 -4.57 -2.35
N VAL A 193 20.14 -3.80 -1.88
CA VAL A 193 21.48 -4.35 -1.62
C VAL A 193 21.46 -5.33 -0.43
N LYS A 194 20.74 -5.03 0.66
CA LYS A 194 20.64 -5.92 1.82
C LYS A 194 19.99 -7.26 1.46
N THR A 195 18.91 -7.25 0.69
CA THR A 195 18.22 -8.48 0.25
C THR A 195 19.08 -9.31 -0.68
N VAL A 196 19.78 -8.67 -1.62
CA VAL A 196 20.76 -9.33 -2.50
C VAL A 196 21.88 -9.95 -1.69
N LEU A 197 22.47 -9.23 -0.73
CA LEU A 197 23.58 -9.72 0.07
C LEU A 197 23.21 -10.98 0.87
N LYS A 198 22.01 -10.99 1.47
CA LYS A 198 21.47 -12.17 2.17
C LYS A 198 21.33 -13.37 1.23
N ALA A 199 20.70 -13.19 0.08
CA ALA A 199 20.51 -14.26 -0.90
C ALA A 199 21.84 -14.76 -1.48
N TRP A 200 22.73 -13.83 -1.84
CA TRP A 200 24.06 -14.08 -2.41
C TRP A 200 24.93 -14.93 -1.50
N ALA A 201 24.88 -14.69 -0.19
CA ALA A 201 25.69 -15.42 0.79
C ALA A 201 25.44 -16.93 0.79
N LEU A 202 24.27 -17.40 0.35
CA LEU A 202 23.96 -18.82 0.23
C LEU A 202 23.94 -19.29 -1.23
N ALA A 203 23.34 -18.50 -2.13
CA ALA A 203 23.12 -18.90 -3.51
C ALA A 203 24.42 -19.04 -4.31
N VAL A 204 25.35 -18.08 -4.19
CA VAL A 204 26.58 -18.12 -5.00
C VAL A 204 27.54 -19.21 -4.52
N PRO A 205 27.79 -19.40 -3.20
CA PRO A 205 28.49 -20.58 -2.72
C PRO A 205 27.82 -21.89 -3.12
N GLY A 206 26.48 -21.96 -3.06
CA GLY A 206 25.71 -23.09 -3.58
C GLY A 206 25.98 -23.36 -5.07
N GLY A 207 26.08 -22.32 -5.89
CA GLY A 207 26.44 -22.40 -7.29
C GLY A 207 27.89 -22.88 -7.52
N LEU A 208 28.84 -22.47 -6.68
CA LEU A 208 30.22 -22.97 -6.71
C LEU A 208 30.28 -24.47 -6.39
N VAL A 209 29.55 -24.91 -5.35
CA VAL A 209 29.43 -26.34 -5.01
C VAL A 209 28.78 -27.10 -6.16
N GLY A 210 27.66 -26.61 -6.70
CA GLY A 210 26.97 -27.22 -7.83
C GLY A 210 27.88 -27.35 -9.06
N ARG A 211 28.67 -26.32 -9.35
CA ARG A 211 29.67 -26.37 -10.43
C ARG A 211 30.73 -27.44 -10.17
N GLY A 212 31.26 -27.52 -8.95
CA GLY A 212 32.27 -28.51 -8.58
C GLY A 212 31.74 -29.93 -8.70
N LEU A 213 30.49 -30.17 -8.30
CA LEU A 213 29.81 -31.46 -8.44
C LEU A 213 29.61 -31.84 -9.92
N LEU A 214 29.19 -30.89 -10.77
CA LEU A 214 28.97 -31.13 -12.20
C LEU A 214 30.27 -31.40 -12.97
N LYS A 215 31.37 -30.76 -12.58
CA LYS A 215 32.68 -30.94 -13.21
C LYS A 215 33.54 -32.05 -12.59
N GLY A 216 33.21 -32.49 -11.38
CA GLY A 216 34.02 -33.46 -10.63
C GLY A 216 35.33 -32.89 -10.08
N GLU A 217 35.51 -31.57 -10.08
CA GLU A 217 36.72 -30.90 -9.62
C GLU A 217 36.40 -29.70 -8.72
N VAL A 218 37.24 -29.44 -7.72
CA VAL A 218 37.12 -28.23 -6.91
C VAL A 218 37.59 -27.03 -7.74
N PRO A 219 36.78 -25.97 -7.92
CA PRO A 219 37.20 -24.80 -8.67
C PRO A 219 38.46 -24.15 -8.06
N PRO A 220 39.35 -23.58 -8.87
CA PRO A 220 40.55 -22.93 -8.37
C PRO A 220 40.22 -21.71 -7.50
N VAL A 221 41.01 -21.47 -6.44
CA VAL A 221 40.78 -20.39 -5.47
C VAL A 221 40.58 -19.01 -6.10
N PRO A 222 41.39 -18.59 -7.09
CA PRO A 222 41.20 -17.29 -7.75
C PRO A 222 39.83 -17.19 -8.46
N PHE A 223 39.36 -18.29 -9.06
CA PHE A 223 38.04 -18.31 -9.70
C PHE A 223 36.92 -18.14 -8.67
N MET A 224 37.02 -18.81 -7.51
CA MET A 224 36.04 -18.66 -6.43
C MET A 224 35.98 -17.22 -5.92
N ALA A 225 37.14 -16.60 -5.67
CA ALA A 225 37.23 -15.21 -5.18
C ALA A 225 36.64 -14.21 -6.19
N VAL A 226 37.04 -14.30 -7.46
CA VAL A 226 36.51 -13.42 -8.53
C VAL A 226 35.00 -13.65 -8.71
N THR A 227 34.54 -14.90 -8.73
CA THR A 227 33.11 -15.22 -8.84
C THR A 227 32.32 -14.56 -7.72
N MET A 228 32.76 -14.70 -6.47
CA MET A 228 32.08 -14.12 -5.31
C MET A 228 31.96 -12.59 -5.44
N VAL A 229 33.08 -11.91 -5.70
CA VAL A 229 33.10 -10.44 -5.76
C VAL A 229 32.34 -9.92 -6.98
N THR A 230 32.61 -10.45 -8.17
CA THR A 230 32.02 -9.94 -9.41
C THR A 230 30.52 -10.18 -9.47
N THR A 231 30.03 -11.34 -9.03
CA THR A 231 28.59 -11.60 -9.00
C THR A 231 27.87 -10.72 -7.99
N LEU A 232 28.47 -10.44 -6.83
CA LEU A 232 27.90 -9.51 -5.86
C LEU A 232 27.74 -8.10 -6.46
N VAL A 233 28.80 -7.61 -7.11
CA VAL A 233 28.79 -6.28 -7.74
C VAL A 233 27.76 -6.21 -8.87
N LEU A 234 27.73 -7.20 -9.76
CA LEU A 234 26.79 -7.22 -10.89
C LEU A 234 25.33 -7.30 -10.42
N LEU A 235 25.02 -8.18 -9.46
CA LEU A 235 23.67 -8.31 -8.92
C LEU A 235 23.25 -7.04 -8.17
N ALA A 236 24.12 -6.50 -7.30
CA ALA A 236 23.84 -5.25 -6.61
C ALA A 236 23.62 -4.09 -7.61
N ALA A 237 24.49 -3.95 -8.60
CA ALA A 237 24.38 -2.91 -9.63
C ALA A 237 23.07 -3.02 -10.42
N TRP A 238 22.68 -4.23 -10.83
CA TRP A 238 21.39 -4.48 -11.46
C TRP A 238 20.22 -4.04 -10.59
N ARG A 239 20.28 -4.36 -9.30
CA ARG A 239 19.21 -4.11 -8.34
C ARG A 239 19.06 -2.62 -8.04
N VAL A 240 20.18 -1.93 -7.89
CA VAL A 240 20.22 -0.46 -7.82
C VAL A 240 19.67 0.16 -9.10
N ALA A 241 20.03 -0.36 -10.29
CA ALA A 241 19.53 0.15 -11.56
C ALA A 241 18.01 0.02 -11.67
N VAL A 242 17.44 -1.10 -11.27
CA VAL A 242 15.98 -1.30 -11.26
C VAL A 242 15.29 -0.33 -10.29
N VAL A 243 15.82 -0.16 -9.07
CA VAL A 243 15.27 0.80 -8.11
C VAL A 243 15.36 2.24 -8.63
N ALA A 244 16.50 2.61 -9.24
CA ALA A 244 16.71 3.94 -9.80
C ALA A 244 15.75 4.23 -10.96
N VAL A 245 15.49 3.25 -11.84
CA VAL A 245 14.51 3.38 -12.93
C VAL A 245 13.07 3.46 -12.39
N ALA A 246 12.77 2.75 -11.30
CA ALA A 246 11.47 2.79 -10.62
C ALA A 246 11.24 4.06 -9.78
N GLY A 247 12.22 4.97 -9.69
CA GLY A 247 12.13 6.20 -8.89
C GLY A 247 12.32 6.00 -7.39
N GLY A 248 12.91 4.87 -6.98
CA GLY A 248 13.16 4.58 -5.56
C GLY A 248 14.22 5.48 -4.94
N GLU A 249 14.11 5.68 -3.62
CA GLU A 249 15.00 6.54 -2.86
C GLU A 249 16.40 5.93 -2.78
N VAL A 250 17.41 6.67 -3.23
CA VAL A 250 18.81 6.35 -3.04
C VAL A 250 19.22 6.88 -1.67
N GLU A 251 19.29 5.99 -0.66
CA GLU A 251 19.86 6.35 0.65
C GLU A 251 21.29 6.90 0.45
N GLY A 252 21.51 8.16 0.83
CA GLY A 252 22.83 8.81 0.84
C GLY A 252 23.00 10.07 -0.01
N GLY A 253 21.96 10.55 -0.70
CA GLY A 253 22.01 11.81 -1.44
C GLY A 253 21.10 12.87 -0.82
N GLU A 254 21.66 13.76 0.00
CA GLU A 254 21.02 15.03 0.35
C GLU A 254 20.59 15.75 -0.94
N GLY A 255 19.30 16.03 -1.07
CA GLY A 255 18.78 17.10 -1.91
C GLY A 255 19.01 16.99 -3.41
N ASN A 256 18.54 15.94 -4.08
CA ASN A 256 17.82 16.14 -5.34
C ASN A 256 17.00 14.90 -5.69
N LYS A 257 15.67 15.03 -5.74
CA LYS A 257 14.80 14.10 -6.43
C LYS A 257 15.22 14.11 -7.90
N ARG A 258 16.15 13.22 -8.28
CA ARG A 258 16.45 12.95 -9.68
C ARG A 258 15.23 12.23 -10.25
N SER A 259 14.30 13.00 -10.80
CA SER A 259 13.31 12.51 -11.74
C SER A 259 14.03 11.58 -12.71
N GLY A 260 13.51 10.36 -12.90
CA GLY A 260 14.20 9.33 -13.67
C GLY A 260 14.60 9.84 -15.05
N LEU A 261 15.62 9.21 -15.67
CA LEU A 261 16.09 9.55 -17.02
C LEU A 261 14.92 9.58 -18.04
N PHE A 262 13.89 8.77 -17.80
CA PHE A 262 12.66 8.71 -18.58
C PHE A 262 11.74 9.92 -18.40
N ASP A 263 11.69 10.57 -17.22
CA ASP A 263 10.95 11.82 -17.01
C ASP A 263 11.61 13.00 -17.74
N VAL A 264 12.94 13.02 -17.79
CA VAL A 264 13.68 14.01 -18.58
C VAL A 264 13.40 13.80 -20.06
N PHE A 265 13.43 12.56 -20.55
CA PHE A 265 13.08 12.23 -21.93
C PHE A 265 11.62 12.59 -22.25
N LYS A 266 10.67 12.29 -21.34
CA LYS A 266 9.27 12.67 -21.46
C LYS A 266 9.09 14.19 -21.49
N MET A 267 9.78 14.93 -20.62
CA MET A 267 9.75 16.40 -20.64
C MET A 267 10.30 16.95 -21.95
N VAL A 268 11.45 16.46 -22.42
CA VAL A 268 12.08 16.91 -23.68
C VAL A 268 11.16 16.63 -24.87
N THR A 269 10.56 15.44 -24.95
CA THR A 269 9.64 15.08 -26.03
C THR A 269 8.36 15.91 -25.99
N THR A 270 7.79 16.20 -24.81
CA THR A 270 6.64 17.11 -24.69
C THR A 270 6.98 18.56 -25.02
N LEU A 271 8.22 19.00 -24.77
CA LEU A 271 8.68 20.34 -25.16
C LEU A 271 8.81 20.45 -26.68
N ILE A 272 9.38 19.43 -27.33
CA ILE A 272 9.57 19.38 -28.78
C ILE A 272 8.23 19.26 -29.50
N GLY A 273 7.25 18.53 -28.95
CA GLY A 273 5.92 18.43 -29.54
C GLY A 273 5.04 19.68 -29.37
N ARG A 274 5.49 20.68 -28.60
CA ARG A 274 4.75 21.93 -28.35
C ARG A 274 5.15 23.08 -29.28
N TRP A 275 6.25 22.94 -30.04
CA TRP A 275 6.73 23.95 -31.00
C TRP A 275 6.65 23.42 -32.42
#